data_AF-A0A7C7QWX0-F1
#
_entry.id   AF-A0A7C7QWX0-F1
#
_cell.length_a   1.000
_cell.length_b   1.000
_cell.length_c   1.000
_cell.angle_alpha   90.00
_cell.angle_beta   90.00
_cell.angle_gamma   90.00
#
_symmetry.space_group_name_H-M   'P 1'
#
loop_
_entity.id
_entity.type
_entity.pdbx_description
1 polymer ?
#
loop_
_entity_poly.entity_id
_entity_poly.type
_entity_poly.pdbx_seq_one_letter_code
_entity_poly.pdbx_strand_id
1 'polypeptide(L)'
;MLFLAGIYEIFYPVYKLFKTGDIVFFQKKILASVIASLDLFLIATFLIIFSLGLYELFISKIYPAEMDERSSRILMVRSLEDLKTKLGKIIVMVLSVYFFKQSIYFEFTKSQDFLFFGLGLVSIALALYLSHKESHEAKKEHENN
;
A
#
# COMPACT_ATOMS: atom_id res chain seq x y z
N MET A 1 -2.20 -5.26 -17.62
CA MET A 1 -3.67 -5.12 -17.66
C MET A 1 -4.22 -4.27 -16.51
N LEU A 2 -3.85 -4.54 -15.25
CA LEU A 2 -4.28 -3.74 -14.07
C LEU A 2 -4.00 -2.23 -14.21
N PHE A 3 -2.83 -1.85 -14.72
CA PHE A 3 -2.43 -0.44 -14.88
C PHE A 3 -3.37 0.33 -15.84
N LEU A 4 -3.84 -0.34 -16.91
CA LEU A 4 -4.81 0.25 -17.85
C LEU A 4 -6.19 0.42 -17.21
N ALA A 5 -6.61 -0.53 -16.36
CA ALA A 5 -7.87 -0.44 -15.64
C ALA A 5 -7.89 0.77 -14.70
N GLY A 6 -6.80 1.01 -13.95
CA GLY A 6 -6.67 2.20 -13.10
C GLY A 6 -6.72 3.51 -13.88
N ILE A 7 -6.02 3.59 -15.03
CA ILE A 7 -6.09 4.78 -15.90
C ILE A 7 -7.52 5.03 -16.39
N TYR A 8 -8.23 3.98 -16.81
CA TYR A 8 -9.61 4.08 -17.29
C TYR A 8 -10.57 4.55 -16.19
N GLU A 9 -10.39 4.05 -14.96
CA GLU A 9 -11.23 4.37 -13.80
C GLU A 9 -11.12 5.84 -13.38
N ILE A 10 -9.94 6.46 -13.53
CA ILE A 10 -9.71 7.91 -13.32
C ILE A 10 -10.34 8.74 -14.45
N PHE A 11 -10.20 8.29 -15.69
CA PHE A 11 -10.58 9.08 -16.86
C PHE A 11 -12.10 9.18 -17.06
N TYR A 12 -12.83 8.11 -16.74
CA TYR A 12 -14.30 8.04 -16.90
C TYR A 12 -15.08 9.17 -16.17
N PRO A 13 -14.90 9.40 -14.87
CA PRO A 13 -15.63 10.47 -14.15
C PRO A 13 -15.23 11.88 -14.61
N VAL A 14 -13.98 12.08 -15.03
CA VAL A 14 -13.50 13.37 -15.56
C VAL A 14 -14.18 13.69 -16.89
N TYR A 15 -14.24 12.73 -17.82
CA TYR A 15 -14.94 12.90 -19.08
C TYR A 15 -16.45 13.10 -18.88
N LYS A 16 -17.05 12.39 -17.92
CA LYS A 16 -18.47 12.53 -17.56
C LYS A 16 -18.80 13.92 -16.96
N LEU A 17 -17.87 14.52 -16.21
CA LEU A 17 -18.03 15.88 -15.68
C LEU A 17 -18.22 16.90 -16.80
N PHE A 18 -17.37 16.82 -17.84
CA PHE A 18 -17.38 17.76 -18.96
C PHE A 18 -18.74 17.80 -19.67
N LYS A 19 -19.55 16.74 -19.51
CA LYS A 19 -20.88 16.62 -20.13
C LYS A 19 -22.06 16.97 -19.21
N THR A 20 -21.93 16.86 -17.88
CA THR A 20 -23.06 16.92 -16.93
C THR A 20 -23.00 18.12 -15.98
N GLY A 21 -21.85 18.77 -15.76
CA GLY A 21 -21.76 20.04 -15.02
C GLY A 21 -22.01 20.00 -13.49
N ASP A 22 -22.38 18.86 -12.92
CA ASP A 22 -22.65 18.73 -11.47
C ASP A 22 -21.36 18.61 -10.62
N ILE A 23 -21.00 19.71 -9.94
CA ILE A 23 -19.74 19.84 -9.17
C ILE A 23 -19.76 19.04 -7.85
N VAL A 24 -20.91 18.90 -7.20
CA VAL A 24 -21.00 18.23 -5.88
C VAL A 24 -20.92 16.70 -6.02
N PHE A 25 -21.58 16.13 -7.03
CA PHE A 25 -21.49 14.70 -7.35
C PHE A 25 -20.08 14.33 -7.83
N PHE A 26 -19.38 15.27 -8.47
CA PHE A 26 -18.02 15.12 -8.94
C PHE A 26 -17.00 14.93 -7.82
N GLN A 27 -17.07 15.71 -6.73
CA GLN A 27 -16.10 15.60 -5.65
C GLN A 27 -16.08 14.20 -5.01
N LYS A 28 -17.25 13.66 -4.65
CA LYS A 28 -17.35 12.30 -4.10
C LYS A 28 -16.89 11.24 -5.09
N LYS A 29 -17.26 11.39 -6.37
CA LYS A 29 -16.96 10.39 -7.41
C LYS A 29 -15.51 10.37 -7.84
N ILE A 30 -14.83 11.51 -7.89
CA ILE A 30 -13.37 11.55 -8.10
C ILE A 30 -12.67 10.92 -6.91
N LEU A 31 -13.03 11.31 -5.68
CA LEU A 31 -12.34 10.79 -4.50
C LEU A 31 -12.42 9.25 -4.45
N ALA A 32 -13.60 8.71 -4.73
CA ALA A 32 -13.82 7.28 -4.85
C ALA A 32 -12.99 6.64 -5.98
N SER A 33 -12.96 7.25 -7.17
CA SER A 33 -12.19 6.78 -8.33
C SER A 33 -10.66 6.81 -8.12
N VAL A 34 -10.16 7.88 -7.48
CA VAL A 34 -8.73 8.02 -7.13
C VAL A 34 -8.33 6.92 -6.14
N ILE A 35 -9.14 6.68 -5.11
CA ILE A 35 -8.83 5.65 -4.11
C ILE A 35 -8.96 4.24 -4.67
N ALA A 36 -9.93 3.99 -5.56
CA ALA A 36 -10.03 2.72 -6.29
C ALA A 36 -8.79 2.47 -7.16
N SER A 37 -8.27 3.51 -7.81
CA SER A 37 -7.07 3.42 -8.63
C SER A 37 -5.81 3.21 -7.79
N LEU A 38 -5.68 3.90 -6.65
CA LEU A 38 -4.57 3.74 -5.71
C LEU A 38 -4.45 2.29 -5.22
N ASP A 39 -5.56 1.67 -4.85
CA ASP A 39 -5.63 0.25 -4.47
C ASP A 39 -5.05 -0.67 -5.58
N LEU A 40 -5.48 -0.45 -6.83
CA LEU A 40 -4.99 -1.20 -7.99
C LEU A 40 -3.48 -1.00 -8.24
N PHE A 41 -2.98 0.22 -8.11
CA PHE A 41 -1.55 0.53 -8.24
C PHE A 41 -0.72 -0.11 -7.12
N LEU A 42 -1.26 -0.14 -5.90
CA LEU A 42 -0.62 -0.79 -4.76
C LEU A 42 -0.52 -2.30 -4.94
N ILE A 43 -1.58 -2.96 -5.43
CA ILE A 43 -1.57 -4.39 -5.75
C ILE A 43 -0.54 -4.68 -6.86
N ALA A 44 -0.52 -3.87 -7.92
CA ALA A 44 0.44 -4.04 -9.02
C ALA A 44 1.90 -3.90 -8.51
N THR A 45 2.17 -2.89 -7.70
CA THR A 45 3.51 -2.65 -7.12
C THR A 45 3.89 -3.75 -6.13
N PHE A 46 2.95 -4.21 -5.32
CA PHE A 46 3.14 -5.34 -4.41
C PHE A 46 3.56 -6.60 -5.16
N LEU A 47 2.87 -6.95 -6.26
CA LEU A 47 3.21 -8.11 -7.08
C LEU A 47 4.61 -7.98 -7.68
N ILE A 48 5.02 -6.78 -8.10
CA ILE A 48 6.38 -6.53 -8.62
C ILE A 48 7.43 -6.73 -7.53
N ILE A 49 7.24 -6.12 -6.35
CA ILE A 49 8.17 -6.24 -5.21
C ILE A 49 8.24 -7.69 -4.74
N PHE A 50 7.09 -8.37 -4.68
CA PHE A 50 7.01 -9.78 -4.30
C PHE A 50 7.73 -10.66 -5.32
N SER A 51 7.51 -10.42 -6.62
CA SER A 51 8.21 -11.15 -7.69
C SER A 51 9.73 -10.93 -7.64
N LEU A 52 10.20 -9.71 -7.35
CA LEU A 52 11.61 -9.41 -7.17
C LEU A 52 12.18 -10.10 -5.92
N GLY A 53 11.43 -10.12 -4.82
CA GLY A 53 11.81 -10.82 -3.60
C GLY A 53 11.91 -12.34 -3.79
N LEU A 54 10.97 -12.94 -4.53
CA LEU A 54 11.04 -14.36 -4.92
C LEU A 54 12.21 -14.63 -5.89
N TYR A 55 12.48 -13.72 -6.82
CA TYR A 55 13.62 -13.84 -7.74
C TYR A 55 14.95 -13.88 -6.99
N GLU A 56 15.13 -12.97 -6.04
CA GLU A 56 16.34 -12.91 -5.21
C GLU A 56 16.49 -14.14 -4.31
N LEU A 57 15.36 -14.69 -3.84
CA LEU A 57 15.34 -15.87 -2.97
C LEU A 57 15.67 -17.19 -3.70
N PHE A 58 15.13 -17.39 -4.90
CA PHE A 58 15.19 -18.69 -5.58
C PHE A 58 16.23 -18.76 -6.71
N ILE A 59 16.60 -17.64 -7.33
CA ILE A 59 17.50 -17.64 -8.49
C ILE A 59 18.90 -17.16 -8.10
N SER A 60 19.05 -15.87 -7.80
CA SER A 60 20.33 -15.26 -7.43
C SER A 60 20.13 -13.80 -7.05
N LYS A 61 21.06 -13.25 -6.28
CA LYS A 61 21.13 -11.80 -6.05
C LYS A 61 21.32 -11.07 -7.38
N ILE A 62 20.62 -9.94 -7.53
CA ILE A 62 20.73 -9.07 -8.70
C ILE A 62 22.14 -8.44 -8.69
N TYR A 63 23.06 -9.00 -9.49
CA TYR A 63 24.51 -8.72 -9.46
C TYR A 63 25.03 -7.35 -10.00
N PRO A 64 24.30 -6.51 -10.78
CA PRO A 64 24.90 -5.30 -11.36
C PRO A 64 25.14 -4.14 -10.35
N ALA A 65 25.07 -4.39 -9.04
CA ALA A 65 25.37 -3.41 -7.98
C ALA A 65 26.70 -3.65 -7.25
N GLU A 66 27.43 -4.73 -7.54
CA GLU A 66 28.69 -5.05 -6.84
C GLU A 66 29.94 -4.44 -7.49
N MET A 67 29.84 -3.83 -8.68
CA MET A 67 31.02 -3.36 -9.43
C MET A 67 31.29 -1.85 -9.37
N ASP A 68 30.50 -1.06 -8.63
CA ASP A 68 30.71 0.38 -8.49
C ASP A 68 30.66 0.82 -7.03
N GLU A 69 31.81 1.23 -6.49
CA GLU A 69 32.03 1.62 -5.08
C GLU A 69 31.19 2.82 -4.62
N ARG A 70 30.38 3.42 -5.51
CA ARG A 70 29.50 4.56 -5.21
C ARG A 70 28.00 4.23 -5.21
N SER A 71 27.58 3.03 -5.62
CA SER A 71 26.15 2.74 -5.79
C SER A 71 25.55 1.96 -4.63
N SER A 72 24.89 2.73 -3.75
CA SER A 72 23.60 2.37 -3.14
C SER A 72 23.56 1.15 -2.20
N ARG A 73 23.71 1.47 -0.91
CA ARG A 73 23.27 0.72 0.29
C ARG A 73 21.74 0.40 0.32
N ILE A 74 21.05 0.47 -0.81
CA ILE A 74 19.59 0.39 -0.97
C ILE A 74 19.14 -1.01 -1.45
N LEU A 75 20.04 -1.86 -1.95
CA LEU A 75 19.72 -3.16 -2.55
C LEU A 75 20.42 -4.37 -1.90
N MET A 76 20.82 -4.29 -0.62
CA MET A 76 21.14 -5.51 0.13
C MET A 76 19.91 -5.97 0.90
N VAL A 77 19.11 -6.86 0.32
CA VAL A 77 18.16 -7.66 1.09
C VAL A 77 18.89 -8.93 1.50
N ARG A 78 19.04 -9.13 2.82
CA ARG A 78 19.64 -10.34 3.40
C ARG A 78 18.50 -11.12 4.04
N SER A 79 18.15 -12.27 3.46
CA SER A 79 17.26 -13.29 4.07
C SER A 79 15.74 -13.15 3.85
N LEU A 80 15.07 -14.31 3.92
CA LEU A 80 13.62 -14.52 3.94
C LEU A 80 12.90 -13.73 5.04
N GLU A 81 13.55 -13.57 6.19
CA GLU A 81 13.02 -12.86 7.36
C GLU A 81 12.81 -11.37 7.06
N ASP A 82 13.74 -10.75 6.32
CA ASP A 82 13.65 -9.36 5.88
C ASP A 82 12.56 -9.18 4.83
N LEU A 83 12.40 -10.14 3.92
CA LEU A 83 11.33 -10.12 2.93
C LEU A 83 9.97 -10.26 3.61
N LYS A 84 9.82 -11.16 4.59
CA LYS A 84 8.59 -11.35 5.38
C LYS A 84 8.21 -10.07 6.15
N THR A 85 9.18 -9.41 6.77
CA THR A 85 8.97 -8.16 7.51
C THR A 85 8.58 -7.01 6.57
N LYS A 86 9.25 -6.88 5.41
CA LYS A 86 8.88 -5.91 4.37
C LYS A 86 7.51 -6.18 3.77
N LEU A 87 7.16 -7.45 3.55
CA LEU A 87 5.86 -7.88 3.03
C LEU A 87 4.74 -7.53 4.01
N GLY A 88 4.92 -7.82 5.30
CA GLY A 88 3.96 -7.47 6.36
C GLY A 88 3.64 -5.98 6.36
N LYS A 89 4.67 -5.12 6.26
CA LYS A 89 4.48 -3.66 6.18
C LYS A 89 3.67 -3.24 4.94
N ILE A 90 3.89 -3.87 3.78
CA ILE A 90 3.13 -3.57 2.56
C ILE A 90 1.68 -4.07 2.69
N ILE A 91 1.45 -5.24 3.27
CA ILE A 91 0.10 -5.77 3.51
C ILE A 91 -0.71 -4.82 4.40
N VAL A 92 -0.11 -4.30 5.48
CA VAL A 92 -0.77 -3.31 6.35
C VAL A 92 -1.09 -2.02 5.59
N MET A 93 -0.20 -1.57 4.69
CA MET A 93 -0.44 -0.42 3.82
C MET A 93 -1.62 -0.65 2.85
N VAL A 94 -1.71 -1.83 2.21
CA VAL A 94 -2.81 -2.19 1.30
C VAL A 94 -4.15 -2.28 2.07
N LEU A 95 -4.16 -2.92 3.24
CA LEU A 95 -5.34 -2.99 4.10
C LEU A 95 -5.84 -1.60 4.50
N SER A 96 -4.93 -0.67 4.78
CA SER A 96 -5.28 0.70 5.12
C SER A 96 -5.99 1.42 3.96
N VAL A 97 -5.49 1.30 2.72
CA VAL A 97 -6.15 1.89 1.55
C VAL A 97 -7.50 1.24 1.26
N TYR A 98 -7.62 -0.07 1.42
CA TYR A 98 -8.90 -0.78 1.30
C TYR A 98 -9.93 -0.30 2.34
N PHE A 99 -9.51 -0.07 3.58
CA PHE A 99 -10.37 0.48 4.63
C PHE A 99 -10.88 1.89 4.28
N PHE A 100 -10.00 2.77 3.77
CA PHE A 100 -10.41 4.10 3.30
C PHE A 100 -11.33 4.05 2.09
N LYS A 101 -11.12 3.11 1.17
CA LYS A 101 -12.05 2.85 0.06
C LYS A 101 -13.44 2.55 0.60
N GLN A 102 -13.53 1.62 1.55
CA GLN A 102 -14.81 1.23 2.15
C GLN A 102 -15.47 2.37 2.94
N SER A 103 -14.68 3.23 3.60
CA SER A 103 -15.16 4.41 4.33
C SER A 103 -16.00 5.35 3.46
N ILE A 104 -15.62 5.54 2.20
CA ILE A 104 -16.26 6.51 1.30
C ILE A 104 -17.63 6.02 0.81
N TYR A 105 -17.81 4.71 0.70
CA TYR A 105 -19.06 4.09 0.28
C TYR A 105 -20.01 3.81 1.46
N PHE A 106 -19.55 3.94 2.70
CA PHE A 106 -20.38 3.73 3.88
C PHE A 106 -21.29 4.94 4.13
N GLU A 107 -22.60 4.72 4.07
CA GLU A 107 -23.59 5.71 4.50
C GLU A 107 -23.81 5.60 6.00
N PHE A 108 -23.30 6.57 6.76
CA PHE A 108 -23.47 6.63 8.21
C PHE A 108 -24.93 6.95 8.57
N THR A 109 -25.74 5.91 8.67
CA THR A 109 -27.17 6.01 8.98
C THR A 109 -27.45 5.83 10.47
N LYS A 110 -26.60 5.10 11.20
CA LYS A 110 -26.75 4.85 12.63
C LYS A 110 -25.58 5.44 13.42
N SER A 111 -25.86 5.97 14.62
CA SER A 111 -24.83 6.51 15.53
C SER A 111 -23.74 5.48 15.91
N GLN A 112 -24.09 4.19 15.92
CA GLN A 112 -23.15 3.09 16.20
C GLN A 112 -22.12 2.88 15.07
N ASP A 113 -22.44 3.24 13.82
CA ASP A 113 -21.56 3.01 12.66
C ASP A 113 -20.31 3.88 12.75
N PHE A 114 -20.44 5.10 13.31
CA PHE A 114 -19.31 5.98 13.59
C PHE A 114 -18.34 5.38 14.62
N LEU A 115 -18.87 4.69 15.64
CA LEU A 115 -18.06 4.05 16.67
C LEU A 115 -17.24 2.90 16.08
N PHE A 116 -17.86 2.02 15.29
CA PHE A 116 -17.17 0.92 14.61
C PHE A 116 -16.15 1.43 13.59
N PHE A 117 -16.47 2.50 12.87
CA PHE A 117 -15.54 3.13 11.94
C PHE A 117 -14.31 3.70 12.65
N GLY A 118 -14.50 4.43 13.76
CA GLY A 118 -13.40 4.91 14.59
C GLY A 118 -12.54 3.78 15.16
N LEU A 119 -13.16 2.68 15.58
CA LEU A 119 -12.47 1.50 16.10
C LEU A 119 -11.62 0.81 15.00
N GLY A 120 -12.11 0.78 13.76
CA GLY A 120 -11.34 0.33 12.60
C GLY A 120 -10.09 1.17 12.34
N LEU A 121 -10.21 2.50 12.39
CA LEU A 121 -9.05 3.41 12.26
C LEU A 121 -8.01 3.19 13.36
N VAL A 122 -8.45 3.07 14.61
CA VAL A 122 -7.56 2.79 15.76
C VAL A 122 -6.87 1.44 15.59
N SER A 123 -7.57 0.43 15.08
CA SER A 123 -7.00 -0.91 14.86
C SER A 123 -5.91 -0.90 13.79
N ILE A 124 -6.10 -0.14 12.70
CA ILE A 124 -5.07 0.04 11.66
C ILE A 124 -3.87 0.81 12.20
N ALA A 125 -4.11 1.87 12.97
CA ALA A 125 -3.04 2.63 13.62
C ALA A 125 -2.23 1.77 14.61
N LEU A 126 -2.92 0.93 15.38
CA LEU A 126 -2.28 -0.02 16.30
C LEU A 126 -1.47 -1.07 15.56
N ALA A 127 -2.00 -1.64 14.47
CA ALA A 127 -1.28 -2.60 13.63
C ALA A 127 0.00 -1.99 13.02
N LEU A 128 -0.08 -0.74 12.54
CA LEU A 128 1.09 0.01 12.05
C LEU A 128 2.12 0.27 13.15
N TYR A 129 1.66 0.67 14.34
CA TYR A 129 2.52 0.92 15.49
C TYR A 129 3.27 -0.34 15.93
N LEU A 130 2.56 -1.48 16.01
CA LEU A 130 3.16 -2.75 16.40
C LEU A 130 4.16 -3.25 15.34
N SER A 131 3.81 -3.13 14.05
CA SER A 131 4.71 -3.46 12.93
C SER A 131 5.99 -2.62 12.93
N HIS A 132 5.92 -1.36 13.38
CA HIS A 132 7.11 -0.51 13.50
C HIS A 132 7.98 -0.86 14.72
N LYS A 133 7.35 -1.27 15.83
CA LYS A 133 8.06 -1.68 17.06
C LYS A 133 8.93 -2.94 16.83
N GLU A 134 8.42 -3.92 16.08
CA GLU A 134 9.19 -5.14 15.74
C GLU A 134 10.47 -4.83 14.94
N SER A 135 10.47 -3.78 14.11
CA SER A 135 11.66 -3.35 13.34
C SER A 135 12.75 -2.71 14.22
N HIS A 136 12.41 -2.24 15.43
CA HIS A 136 13.36 -1.61 16.36
C HIS A 136 13.98 -2.61 17.36
N GLU A 137 13.32 -3.73 17.63
CA GLU A 137 13.88 -4.79 18.50
C GLU A 137 14.95 -5.61 17.75
N ALA A 138 14.78 -5.87 16.45
CA ALA A 138 15.78 -6.55 15.61
C ALA A 138 17.13 -5.81 15.50
N LYS A 139 17.18 -4.50 15.80
CA LYS A 139 18.41 -3.70 15.76
C LYS A 139 19.21 -3.73 17.07
N LYS A 140 18.59 -4.12 18.19
CA LYS A 140 19.26 -4.14 19.51
C LYS A 140 20.03 -5.45 19.78
N GLU A 141 19.68 -6.55 19.13
CA GLU A 141 20.44 -7.82 19.27
C GLU A 141 21.74 -7.83 18.45
N HIS A 142 21.81 -7.09 17.34
CA HIS A 142 23.03 -7.01 16.51
C HIS A 142 24.11 -6.03 17.03
N GLU A 143 23.80 -5.23 18.06
CA GLU A 143 24.75 -4.28 18.66
C GLU A 143 25.39 -4.82 19.96
N ASN A 144 24.95 -5.99 20.43
CA ASN A 144 25.37 -6.58 21.70
C ASN A 144 26.10 -7.93 21.53
N ASN A 145 26.60 -8.24 20.33
CA ASN A 145 27.40 -9.42 20.02
C ASN A 145 28.63 -9.06 19.18
#